data_AF-A0A7S0PMD2-F1
#
_entry.id   AF-A0A7S0PMD2-F1
#
_cell.length_a   1.000
_cell.length_b   1.000
_cell.length_c   1.000
_cell.angle_alpha   90.00
_cell.angle_beta   90.00
_cell.angle_gamma   90.00
#
_symmetry.space_group_name_H-M   'P 1'
#
loop_
_entity.id
_entity.type
_entity.pdbx_description
1 polymer ?
#
loop_
_entity_poly.entity_id
_entity_poly.type
_entity_poly.pdbx_seq_one_letter_code
_entity_poly.pdbx_strand_id
1 'polypeptide(L)'
;SGSLGFGSGSLGFGSGAVGFGSGSRRRETSSIVPTPDVADFDPDPITDLPPDESPVFPVFGPSALWNGMIAPLVNTRLKGVAWYQGEANWATPQSYACRFPAMIADWRRRFQAPGMPFVYVQLAAYPKRDYAPLRGAQSFLTSTMEAVAYAVAVDLGDPTSPWDCVHPRRKREVGRRIALAAAGIERGRRIRGPEFIPEAPALLFGDVVATGGKGRWIRATFRLARGADSPVESL
;
A
#
# COMPACT_ATOMS: atom_id res chain seq x y z
N SER A 1 48.75 -35.47 23.44
CA SER A 1 49.58 -36.29 22.52
C SER A 1 48.69 -36.78 21.39
N GLY A 2 49.13 -36.58 20.14
CA GLY A 2 48.46 -37.10 18.93
C GLY A 2 47.91 -36.00 18.02
N SER A 3 48.65 -35.67 16.96
CA SER A 3 48.37 -34.63 15.97
C SER A 3 48.33 -35.19 14.55
N LEU A 4 47.69 -34.43 13.65
CA LEU A 4 47.96 -34.23 12.21
C LEU A 4 47.49 -35.27 11.17
N GLY A 5 46.97 -34.73 10.06
CA GLY A 5 46.90 -35.38 8.75
C GLY A 5 45.92 -34.75 7.76
N PHE A 6 46.22 -33.56 7.21
CA PHE A 6 45.56 -33.02 6.01
C PHE A 6 46.22 -33.61 4.76
N GLY A 7 45.43 -34.07 3.78
CA GLY A 7 45.89 -34.52 2.46
C GLY A 7 45.39 -33.59 1.35
N SER A 8 46.32 -33.06 0.56
CA SER A 8 46.11 -32.25 -0.63
C SER A 8 45.93 -33.13 -1.88
N GLY A 9 45.07 -32.71 -2.80
CA GLY A 9 44.92 -33.31 -4.12
C GLY A 9 44.81 -32.22 -5.19
N SER A 10 45.82 -32.15 -6.07
CA SER A 10 45.90 -31.27 -7.23
C SER A 10 45.78 -32.11 -8.50
N LEU A 11 44.88 -31.73 -9.41
CA LEU A 11 44.77 -32.16 -10.81
C LEU A 11 44.15 -30.93 -11.51
N GLY A 12 44.66 -30.31 -12.57
CA GLY A 12 45.56 -30.70 -13.64
C GLY A 12 44.96 -30.07 -14.91
N PHE A 13 45.51 -28.96 -15.40
CA PHE A 13 45.01 -28.23 -16.58
C PHE A 13 45.30 -29.02 -17.88
N GLY A 14 44.27 -29.28 -18.69
CA GLY A 14 44.38 -29.85 -20.03
C GLY A 14 43.88 -28.87 -21.09
N SER A 15 44.77 -28.46 -21.98
CA SER A 15 44.48 -27.69 -23.20
C SER A 15 43.70 -28.53 -24.22
N GLY A 16 42.65 -27.97 -24.80
CA GLY A 16 41.94 -28.52 -25.95
C GLY A 16 41.39 -27.39 -26.81
N ALA A 17 41.84 -27.32 -28.06
CA ALA A 17 41.54 -26.28 -29.02
C ALA A 17 40.12 -26.36 -29.61
N VAL A 18 39.75 -25.24 -30.22
CA VAL A 18 38.44 -24.79 -30.72
C VAL A 18 37.86 -25.67 -31.83
N GLY A 19 36.57 -26.00 -31.72
CA GLY A 19 35.73 -26.49 -32.81
C GLY A 19 34.52 -25.56 -33.03
N PHE A 20 34.47 -24.88 -34.17
CA PHE A 20 33.31 -24.07 -34.59
C PHE A 20 32.19 -24.99 -35.09
N GLY A 21 31.23 -25.29 -34.21
CA GLY A 21 29.96 -25.93 -34.58
C GLY A 21 28.87 -24.89 -34.80
N SER A 22 28.46 -24.68 -36.05
CA SER A 22 27.24 -23.94 -36.39
C SER A 22 26.01 -24.76 -35.99
N GLY A 23 25.19 -24.26 -35.07
CA GLY A 23 24.02 -24.98 -34.57
C GLY A 23 23.14 -24.11 -33.68
N SER A 24 22.18 -23.42 -34.30
CA SER A 24 20.94 -22.86 -33.74
C SER A 24 20.95 -22.38 -32.28
N ARG A 25 21.15 -21.06 -32.08
CA ARG A 25 20.75 -20.38 -30.84
C ARG A 25 19.24 -20.51 -30.67
N ARG A 26 18.79 -21.37 -29.74
CA ARG A 26 17.41 -21.40 -29.26
C ARG A 26 17.11 -20.04 -28.64
N ARG A 27 16.33 -19.20 -29.33
CA ARG A 27 15.72 -18.02 -28.72
C ARG A 27 14.79 -18.52 -27.62
N GLU A 28 15.14 -18.28 -26.37
CA GLU A 28 14.17 -18.30 -25.29
C GLU A 28 13.21 -17.15 -25.54
N THR A 29 12.08 -17.46 -26.17
CA THR A 29 10.93 -16.57 -26.18
C THR A 29 10.40 -16.54 -24.76
N SER A 30 10.65 -15.44 -24.05
CA SER A 30 9.86 -15.06 -22.88
C SER A 30 8.39 -15.13 -23.25
N SER A 31 7.71 -16.18 -22.81
CA SER A 31 6.25 -16.27 -22.91
C SER A 31 5.70 -15.32 -21.86
N ILE A 32 5.53 -14.06 -22.26
CA ILE A 32 4.64 -13.13 -21.59
C ILE A 32 3.27 -13.83 -21.56
N VAL A 33 2.86 -14.27 -20.38
CA VAL A 33 1.47 -14.67 -20.15
C VAL A 33 0.65 -13.39 -20.40
N PRO A 34 -0.26 -13.37 -21.39
CA PRO A 34 -1.09 -12.20 -21.63
C PRO A 34 -1.85 -11.87 -20.35
N THR A 35 -1.83 -10.60 -19.94
CA THR A 35 -2.81 -10.13 -18.96
C THR A 35 -4.20 -10.36 -19.55
N PRO A 36 -5.13 -11.02 -18.84
CA PRO A 36 -6.49 -11.20 -19.35
C PRO A 36 -7.09 -9.84 -19.70
N ASP A 37 -7.74 -9.77 -20.86
CA ASP A 37 -8.38 -8.55 -21.31
C ASP A 37 -9.56 -8.23 -20.38
N VAL A 38 -9.87 -6.96 -20.19
CA VAL A 38 -10.95 -6.52 -19.29
C VAL A 38 -12.32 -7.00 -19.79
N ALA A 39 -12.40 -7.41 -21.06
CA ALA A 39 -13.57 -8.03 -21.68
C ALA A 39 -13.76 -9.51 -21.31
N ASP A 40 -12.72 -10.20 -20.80
CA ASP A 40 -12.80 -11.60 -20.37
C ASP A 40 -13.33 -11.75 -18.92
N PHE A 41 -13.60 -10.64 -18.25
CA PHE A 41 -14.21 -10.63 -16.92
C PHE A 41 -15.73 -10.76 -17.09
N ASP A 42 -16.24 -11.99 -16.99
CA ASP A 42 -17.67 -12.25 -16.86
C ASP A 42 -18.23 -11.43 -15.68
N PRO A 43 -19.15 -10.47 -15.91
CA PRO A 43 -19.60 -9.58 -14.87
C PRO A 43 -20.36 -10.28 -13.74
N ASP A 44 -20.88 -11.50 -13.92
CA ASP A 44 -21.67 -12.19 -12.90
C ASP A 44 -21.65 -13.73 -13.00
N PRO A 45 -20.66 -14.43 -12.39
CA PRO A 45 -20.80 -15.87 -12.11
C PRO A 45 -21.65 -16.16 -10.86
N ILE A 46 -22.21 -15.13 -10.20
CA ILE A 46 -22.81 -15.20 -8.85
C ILE A 46 -24.35 -15.29 -8.90
N THR A 47 -24.94 -15.78 -9.98
CA THR A 47 -26.41 -15.97 -10.03
C THR A 47 -26.87 -17.33 -9.48
N ASP A 48 -25.95 -18.29 -9.32
CA ASP A 48 -26.25 -19.67 -8.91
C ASP A 48 -25.65 -20.07 -7.55
N LEU A 49 -25.42 -19.13 -6.62
CA LEU A 49 -25.07 -19.52 -5.26
C LEU A 49 -26.29 -20.11 -4.54
N PRO A 50 -26.18 -21.28 -3.90
CA PRO A 50 -27.24 -21.76 -3.01
C PRO A 50 -27.51 -20.70 -1.93
N PRO A 51 -28.75 -20.63 -1.39
CA PRO A 51 -29.05 -19.71 -0.30
C PRO A 51 -28.01 -19.88 0.80
N ASP A 52 -27.53 -18.75 1.32
CA ASP A 52 -26.48 -18.72 2.33
C ASP A 52 -26.98 -19.42 3.61
N GLU A 53 -26.65 -20.70 3.75
CA GLU A 53 -26.93 -21.48 4.96
C GLU A 53 -25.87 -21.23 6.06
N SER A 54 -24.99 -20.24 5.88
CA SER A 54 -24.04 -19.87 6.91
C SER A 54 -24.80 -19.44 8.16
N PRO A 55 -24.45 -19.98 9.34
CA PRO A 55 -25.04 -19.51 10.58
C PRO A 55 -24.85 -18.00 10.70
N VAL A 56 -25.95 -17.27 10.93
CA VAL A 56 -25.93 -15.82 11.16
C VAL A 56 -25.22 -15.56 12.48
N PHE A 57 -23.89 -15.45 12.42
CA PHE A 57 -23.12 -15.00 13.56
C PHE A 57 -23.45 -13.53 13.79
N PRO A 58 -23.73 -13.10 15.04
CA PRO A 58 -23.83 -11.68 15.33
C PRO A 58 -22.47 -11.04 14.99
N VAL A 59 -22.44 -10.25 13.91
CA VAL A 59 -21.25 -9.50 13.44
C VAL A 59 -20.91 -8.33 14.37
N PHE A 60 -21.57 -8.26 15.52
CA PHE A 60 -21.50 -7.15 16.46
C PHE A 60 -20.51 -7.47 17.56
N GLY A 61 -19.28 -7.00 17.39
CA GLY A 61 -18.25 -7.07 18.41
C GLY A 61 -16.89 -6.67 17.88
N PRO A 62 -16.00 -6.14 18.75
CA PRO A 62 -14.60 -5.97 18.36
C PRO A 62 -14.05 -7.31 17.87
N SER A 63 -13.37 -7.30 16.73
CA SER A 63 -12.73 -8.48 16.11
C SER A 63 -13.66 -9.52 15.46
N ALA A 64 -14.98 -9.33 15.44
CA ALA A 64 -15.91 -10.28 14.81
C ALA A 64 -15.58 -10.52 13.32
N LEU A 65 -15.41 -9.43 12.55
CA LEU A 65 -15.01 -9.51 11.14
C LEU A 65 -13.62 -10.13 10.92
N TRP A 66 -12.68 -9.88 11.84
CA TRP A 66 -11.36 -10.51 11.78
C TRP A 66 -11.48 -12.03 11.94
N ASN A 67 -12.17 -12.49 12.98
CA ASN A 67 -12.32 -13.91 13.27
C ASN A 67 -13.14 -14.65 12.19
N GLY A 68 -14.19 -14.01 11.66
CA GLY A 68 -15.06 -14.61 10.66
C GLY A 68 -14.48 -14.64 9.25
N MET A 69 -13.69 -13.64 8.86
CA MET A 69 -13.28 -13.48 7.45
C MET A 69 -11.77 -13.60 7.20
N ILE A 70 -10.93 -13.16 8.14
CA ILE A 70 -9.48 -13.04 7.90
C ILE A 70 -8.67 -14.10 8.64
N ALA A 71 -9.01 -14.41 9.89
CA ALA A 71 -8.34 -15.42 10.70
C ALA A 71 -8.26 -16.80 10.02
N PRO A 72 -9.30 -17.30 9.31
CA PRO A 72 -9.22 -18.57 8.58
C PRO A 72 -8.18 -18.58 7.46
N LEU A 73 -7.81 -17.40 6.95
CA LEU A 73 -6.86 -17.25 5.83
C LEU A 73 -5.41 -17.17 6.30
N VAL A 74 -5.12 -17.14 7.60
CA VAL A 74 -3.76 -16.89 8.14
C VAL A 74 -2.70 -17.88 7.62
N ASN A 75 -3.09 -19.10 7.27
CA ASN A 75 -2.20 -20.12 6.69
C ASN A 75 -2.07 -20.04 5.16
N THR A 76 -2.67 -19.03 4.52
CA THR A 76 -2.57 -18.79 3.08
C THR A 76 -1.52 -17.72 2.79
N ARG A 77 -0.79 -17.88 1.67
CA ARG A 77 0.19 -16.87 1.24
C ARG A 77 -0.53 -15.73 0.54
N LEU A 78 -0.58 -14.56 1.20
CA LEU A 78 -1.06 -13.33 0.59
C LEU A 78 0.06 -12.60 -0.14
N LYS A 79 -0.26 -12.05 -1.32
CA LYS A 79 0.65 -11.12 -2.03
C LYS A 79 0.63 -9.71 -1.46
N GLY A 80 -0.44 -9.35 -0.76
CA GLY A 80 -0.62 -8.04 -0.14
C GLY A 80 -2.06 -7.86 0.31
N VAL A 81 -2.36 -6.69 0.86
CA VAL A 81 -3.70 -6.31 1.33
C VAL A 81 -4.15 -5.02 0.67
N ALA A 82 -5.39 -5.02 0.18
CA ALA A 82 -6.13 -3.82 -0.19
C ALA A 82 -7.14 -3.49 0.91
N TRP A 83 -7.12 -2.26 1.43
CA TRP A 83 -7.97 -1.85 2.56
C TRP A 83 -8.72 -0.55 2.29
N TYR A 84 -10.04 -0.56 2.32
CA TYR A 84 -10.86 0.64 2.21
C TYR A 84 -11.83 0.69 3.39
N GLN A 85 -11.46 1.46 4.40
CA GLN A 85 -12.27 1.72 5.58
C GLN A 85 -11.84 3.06 6.21
N GLY A 86 -12.76 3.67 6.94
CA GLY A 86 -12.47 4.77 7.86
C GLY A 86 -13.69 5.63 8.16
N GLU A 87 -14.73 5.55 7.33
CA GLU A 87 -15.92 6.40 7.35
C GLU A 87 -16.63 6.40 8.71
N ALA A 88 -16.63 5.26 9.41
CA ALA A 88 -17.20 5.13 10.76
C ALA A 88 -16.29 5.70 11.87
N ASN A 89 -15.01 5.96 11.58
CA ASN A 89 -14.01 6.45 12.53
C ASN A 89 -13.74 7.96 12.40
N TRP A 90 -14.52 8.67 11.58
CA TRP A 90 -14.34 10.10 11.31
C TRP A 90 -14.29 10.97 12.56
N ALA A 91 -15.07 10.62 13.60
CA ALA A 91 -15.14 11.35 14.86
C ALA A 91 -13.97 11.06 15.81
N THR A 92 -13.14 10.05 15.51
CA THR A 92 -12.02 9.61 16.37
C THR A 92 -10.74 9.37 15.56
N PRO A 93 -10.23 10.37 14.81
CA PRO A 93 -9.06 10.21 13.95
C PRO A 93 -7.79 9.85 14.74
N GLN A 94 -7.66 10.32 15.98
CA GLN A 94 -6.52 9.98 16.85
C GLN A 94 -6.52 8.49 17.20
N SER A 95 -7.70 7.94 17.51
CA SER A 95 -7.85 6.51 17.78
C SER A 95 -7.50 5.67 16.54
N TYR A 96 -7.92 6.13 15.36
CA TYR A 96 -7.58 5.49 14.08
C TYR A 96 -6.07 5.51 13.81
N ALA A 97 -5.40 6.64 14.08
CA ALA A 97 -3.95 6.79 13.94
C ALA A 97 -3.15 5.81 14.82
N CYS A 98 -3.72 5.34 15.94
CA CYS A 98 -3.11 4.28 16.76
C CYS A 98 -3.51 2.87 16.28
N ARG A 99 -4.80 2.64 16.06
CA ARG A 99 -5.35 1.30 15.81
C ARG A 99 -4.99 0.76 14.43
N PHE A 100 -5.00 1.60 13.39
CA PHE A 100 -4.75 1.14 12.03
C PHE A 100 -3.29 0.64 11.83
N PRO A 101 -2.23 1.35 12.25
CA PRO A 101 -0.87 0.81 12.18
C PRO A 101 -0.69 -0.43 13.06
N ALA A 102 -1.34 -0.48 14.24
CA ALA A 102 -1.33 -1.68 15.09
C ALA A 102 -1.96 -2.89 14.39
N MET A 103 -3.05 -2.69 13.63
CA MET A 103 -3.69 -3.72 12.82
C MET A 103 -2.76 -4.22 11.71
N ILE A 104 -2.11 -3.32 10.96
CA ILE A 104 -1.15 -3.69 9.91
C ILE A 104 -0.01 -4.53 10.49
N ALA A 105 0.57 -4.08 11.61
CA ALA A 105 1.63 -4.81 12.30
C ALA A 105 1.16 -6.19 12.79
N ASP A 106 -0.05 -6.28 13.34
CA ASP A 106 -0.63 -7.55 13.79
C ASP A 106 -0.85 -8.52 12.63
N TRP A 107 -1.40 -8.06 11.51
CA TRP A 107 -1.61 -8.89 10.34
C TRP A 107 -0.28 -9.40 9.78
N ARG A 108 0.73 -8.53 9.63
CA ARG A 108 2.08 -8.92 9.21
C ARG A 108 2.69 -10.00 10.11
N ARG A 109 2.51 -9.91 11.43
CA ARG A 109 2.96 -10.96 12.37
C ARG A 109 2.21 -12.26 12.17
N ARG A 110 0.88 -12.23 12.11
CA ARG A 110 0.04 -13.43 12.00
C ARG A 110 0.27 -14.19 10.70
N PHE A 111 0.35 -13.48 9.59
CA PHE A 111 0.68 -14.04 8.27
C PHE A 111 2.18 -14.34 8.09
N GLN A 112 3.01 -14.11 9.12
CA GLN A 112 4.46 -14.33 9.09
C GLN A 112 5.15 -13.61 7.90
N ALA A 113 4.65 -12.41 7.57
CA ALA A 113 5.03 -11.64 6.39
C ALA A 113 5.37 -10.19 6.78
N PRO A 114 6.56 -9.91 7.35
CA PRO A 114 6.94 -8.58 7.86
C PRO A 114 6.95 -7.49 6.76
N GLY A 115 7.24 -7.87 5.52
CA GLY A 115 7.22 -6.98 4.35
C GLY A 115 5.92 -7.00 3.55
N MET A 116 4.84 -7.60 4.07
CA MET A 116 3.58 -7.72 3.31
C MET A 116 3.07 -6.34 2.87
N PRO A 117 2.91 -6.10 1.55
CA PRO A 117 2.40 -4.85 1.05
C PRO A 117 1.00 -4.55 1.59
N PHE A 118 0.80 -3.32 2.04
CA PHE A 118 -0.50 -2.83 2.48
C PHE A 118 -0.85 -1.58 1.67
N VAL A 119 -1.90 -1.65 0.86
CA VAL A 119 -2.41 -0.52 0.10
C VAL A 119 -3.79 -0.19 0.62
N TYR A 120 -4.00 1.05 1.04
CA TYR A 120 -5.31 1.48 1.51
C TYR A 120 -5.85 2.67 0.71
N VAL A 121 -7.15 2.94 0.85
CA VAL A 121 -7.78 4.10 0.23
C VAL A 121 -7.83 5.23 1.23
N GLN A 122 -7.24 6.37 0.87
CA GLN A 122 -7.46 7.61 1.58
C GLN A 122 -8.87 8.11 1.24
N LEU A 123 -9.71 8.34 2.25
CA LEU A 123 -11.16 8.51 2.07
C LEU A 123 -11.53 9.59 1.05
N ALA A 124 -12.58 9.31 0.28
CA ALA A 124 -13.20 10.27 -0.61
C ALA A 124 -13.76 11.49 0.12
N ALA A 125 -13.98 12.60 -0.59
CA ALA A 125 -14.70 13.74 -0.05
C ALA A 125 -16.16 13.35 0.23
N TYR A 126 -16.70 13.84 1.35
CA TYR A 126 -18.08 13.61 1.74
C TYR A 126 -18.68 14.92 2.28
N PRO A 127 -19.78 15.44 1.70
CA PRO A 127 -20.28 16.76 2.07
C PRO A 127 -20.87 16.83 3.49
N LYS A 128 -21.27 15.70 4.07
CA LYS A 128 -21.94 15.69 5.39
C LYS A 128 -21.00 15.54 6.58
N ARG A 129 -19.71 15.24 6.35
CA ARG A 129 -18.71 15.08 7.44
C ARG A 129 -17.34 15.52 6.95
N ASP A 130 -16.59 16.15 7.84
CA ASP A 130 -15.19 16.45 7.56
C ASP A 130 -14.30 15.22 7.82
N TYR A 131 -13.80 14.63 6.73
CA TYR A 131 -12.84 13.53 6.78
C TYR A 131 -11.38 14.00 6.71
N ALA A 132 -11.09 15.31 6.66
CA ALA A 132 -9.72 15.82 6.56
C ALA A 132 -8.82 15.35 7.73
N PRO A 133 -9.25 15.40 9.00
CA PRO A 133 -8.43 14.87 10.10
C PRO A 133 -8.12 13.38 9.96
N LEU A 134 -9.10 12.60 9.50
CA LEU A 134 -8.93 11.16 9.30
C LEU A 134 -8.04 10.85 8.10
N ARG A 135 -8.13 11.62 7.01
CA ARG A 135 -7.18 11.54 5.88
C ARG A 135 -5.76 11.88 6.31
N GLY A 136 -5.60 12.85 7.22
CA GLY A 136 -4.31 13.17 7.84
C GLY A 136 -3.75 11.97 8.62
N ALA A 137 -4.58 11.35 9.47
CA ALA A 137 -4.22 10.13 10.21
C ALA A 137 -3.84 8.96 9.27
N GLN A 138 -4.56 8.80 8.16
CA GLN A 138 -4.23 7.82 7.12
C GLN A 138 -2.84 8.13 6.52
N SER A 139 -2.63 9.33 5.97
CA SER A 139 -1.40 9.70 5.25
C SER A 139 -0.12 9.47 6.04
N PHE A 140 -0.14 9.74 7.36
CA PHE A 140 0.99 9.58 8.27
C PHE A 140 1.58 8.15 8.29
N LEU A 141 0.79 7.14 7.93
CA LEU A 141 1.25 5.73 7.93
C LEU A 141 2.34 5.47 6.91
N THR A 142 2.23 6.11 5.74
CA THR A 142 3.23 5.92 4.67
C THR A 142 4.55 6.64 4.91
N SER A 143 4.61 7.53 5.89
CA SER A 143 5.87 8.12 6.37
C SER A 143 6.53 7.31 7.47
N THR A 144 5.83 6.32 8.05
CA THR A 144 6.29 5.60 9.24
C THR A 144 6.39 4.09 9.06
N MET A 145 5.76 3.52 8.02
CA MET A 145 5.71 2.08 7.79
C MET A 145 6.23 1.71 6.40
N GLU A 146 7.11 0.72 6.35
CA GLU A 146 7.63 0.13 5.10
C GLU A 146 6.54 -0.63 4.35
N ALA A 147 6.63 -0.64 3.00
CA ALA A 147 5.71 -1.36 2.11
C ALA A 147 4.22 -1.02 2.38
N VAL A 148 3.96 0.23 2.76
CA VAL A 148 2.62 0.79 2.90
C VAL A 148 2.44 1.93 1.92
N ALA A 149 1.36 1.90 1.15
CA ALA A 149 0.98 2.97 0.23
C ALA A 149 -0.52 3.27 0.33
N TYR A 150 -0.96 4.34 -0.31
CA TYR A 150 -2.38 4.64 -0.42
C TYR A 150 -2.78 5.17 -1.78
N ALA A 151 -4.02 4.90 -2.13
CA ALA A 151 -4.73 5.52 -3.24
C ALA A 151 -5.58 6.69 -2.72
N VAL A 152 -5.35 7.89 -3.25
CA VAL A 152 -6.18 9.06 -2.99
C VAL A 152 -7.52 8.87 -3.68
N ALA A 153 -8.63 9.07 -2.96
CA ALA A 153 -9.98 9.05 -3.53
C ALA A 153 -10.75 10.36 -3.31
N VAL A 154 -10.09 11.43 -2.84
CA VAL A 154 -10.75 12.69 -2.44
C VAL A 154 -11.64 13.27 -3.54
N ASP A 155 -11.20 13.18 -4.80
CA ASP A 155 -11.86 13.63 -6.04
C ASP A 155 -12.93 12.66 -6.57
N LEU A 156 -13.06 11.48 -5.96
CA LEU A 156 -14.03 10.46 -6.35
C LEU A 156 -15.32 10.53 -5.51
N GLY A 157 -15.45 11.51 -4.62
CA GLY A 157 -16.68 11.77 -3.88
C GLY A 157 -17.87 12.01 -4.82
N ASP A 158 -19.06 11.61 -4.39
CA ASP A 158 -20.28 11.75 -5.20
C ASP A 158 -21.36 12.54 -4.46
N PRO A 159 -21.25 13.88 -4.44
CA PRO A 159 -22.22 14.74 -3.76
C PRO A 159 -23.63 14.67 -4.36
N THR A 160 -23.80 14.07 -5.53
CA THR A 160 -25.08 13.97 -6.25
C THR A 160 -25.74 12.59 -6.14
N SER A 161 -25.17 11.68 -5.36
CA SER A 161 -25.70 10.32 -5.21
C SER A 161 -27.13 10.32 -4.64
N PRO A 162 -28.08 9.58 -5.26
CA PRO A 162 -29.42 9.41 -4.71
C PRO A 162 -29.48 8.46 -3.49
N TRP A 163 -28.41 7.70 -3.22
CA TRP A 163 -28.35 6.66 -2.20
C TRP A 163 -27.31 6.95 -1.09
N ASP A 164 -27.12 8.24 -0.80
CA ASP A 164 -26.06 8.84 0.04
C ASP A 164 -24.70 9.04 -0.67
N CYS A 165 -24.06 10.15 -0.33
CA CYS A 165 -22.84 10.64 -0.96
C CYS A 165 -21.57 9.98 -0.41
N VAL A 166 -21.70 9.10 0.59
CA VAL A 166 -20.57 8.45 1.28
C VAL A 166 -19.96 7.33 0.45
N HIS A 167 -20.67 6.81 -0.56
CA HIS A 167 -20.25 5.71 -1.40
C HIS A 167 -19.96 6.16 -2.84
N PRO A 168 -18.67 6.39 -3.20
CA PRO A 168 -18.27 6.71 -4.57
C PRO A 168 -18.78 5.69 -5.60
N ARG A 169 -19.45 6.15 -6.66
CA ARG A 169 -19.86 5.29 -7.80
C ARG A 169 -18.68 4.79 -8.62
N ARG A 170 -17.59 5.57 -8.71
CA ARG A 170 -16.39 5.26 -9.53
C ARG A 170 -15.48 4.22 -8.86
N LYS A 171 -16.01 3.06 -8.47
CA LYS A 171 -15.26 1.97 -7.81
C LYS A 171 -14.12 1.40 -8.66
N ARG A 172 -14.30 1.36 -9.99
CA ARG A 172 -13.25 0.93 -10.93
C ARG A 172 -12.01 1.84 -10.87
N GLU A 173 -12.21 3.14 -10.70
CA GLU A 173 -11.10 4.10 -10.56
C GLU A 173 -10.38 3.93 -9.22
N VAL A 174 -11.11 3.67 -8.13
CA VAL A 174 -10.52 3.31 -6.84
C VAL A 174 -9.63 2.07 -6.99
N GLY A 175 -10.14 1.01 -7.62
CA GLY A 175 -9.39 -0.22 -7.87
C GLY A 175 -8.13 0.01 -8.71
N ARG A 176 -8.23 0.81 -9.79
CA ARG A 176 -7.08 1.21 -10.61
C ARG A 176 -6.00 1.89 -9.77
N ARG A 177 -6.37 2.85 -8.91
CA ARG A 177 -5.41 3.58 -8.07
C ARG A 177 -4.76 2.69 -7.01
N ILE A 178 -5.49 1.73 -6.44
CA ILE A 178 -4.93 0.71 -5.54
C ILE A 178 -3.88 -0.12 -6.29
N ALA A 179 -4.19 -0.60 -7.49
CA ALA A 179 -3.25 -1.40 -8.29
C ALA A 179 -1.98 -0.61 -8.64
N LEU A 180 -2.12 0.67 -9.00
CA LEU A 180 -0.99 1.56 -9.26
C LEU A 180 -0.14 1.79 -8.00
N ALA A 181 -0.76 2.01 -6.85
CA ALA A 181 -0.06 2.18 -5.58
C ALA A 181 0.69 0.89 -5.17
N ALA A 182 0.10 -0.29 -5.39
CA ALA A 182 0.75 -1.58 -5.18
C ALA A 182 1.98 -1.74 -6.09
N ALA A 183 1.83 -1.47 -7.39
CA ALA A 183 2.95 -1.51 -8.34
C ALA A 183 4.04 -0.48 -8.00
N GLY A 184 3.66 0.65 -7.40
CA GLY A 184 4.60 1.63 -6.86
C GLY A 184 5.50 1.03 -5.78
N ILE A 185 4.93 0.30 -4.81
CA ILE A 185 5.70 -0.39 -3.75
C ILE A 185 6.74 -1.32 -4.37
N GLU A 186 6.35 -2.18 -5.31
CA GLU A 186 7.25 -3.16 -5.96
C GLU A 186 8.41 -2.48 -6.69
N ARG A 187 8.19 -1.28 -7.23
CA ARG A 187 9.17 -0.52 -8.01
C ARG A 187 9.97 0.47 -7.16
N GLY A 188 9.74 0.54 -5.86
CA GLY A 188 10.34 1.57 -4.99
C GLY A 188 9.90 2.99 -5.34
N ARG A 189 8.70 3.16 -5.93
CA ARG A 189 8.13 4.44 -6.35
C ARG A 189 6.88 4.79 -5.55
N ARG A 190 6.62 6.08 -5.40
CA ARG A 190 5.42 6.59 -4.73
C ARG A 190 4.35 6.93 -5.78
N ILE A 191 3.31 6.10 -5.90
CA ILE A 191 2.19 6.33 -6.82
C ILE A 191 0.89 6.34 -6.01
N ARG A 192 0.15 7.45 -6.01
CA ARG A 192 -1.01 7.63 -5.09
C ARG A 192 -2.26 8.24 -5.73
N GLY A 193 -2.21 8.62 -7.00
CA GLY A 193 -3.28 9.38 -7.65
C GLY A 193 -3.08 10.90 -7.47
N PRO A 194 -4.14 11.71 -7.58
CA PRO A 194 -4.01 13.16 -7.56
C PRO A 194 -3.41 13.63 -6.23
N GLU A 195 -2.33 14.40 -6.33
CA GLU A 195 -1.72 15.08 -5.20
C GLU A 195 -2.20 16.53 -5.21
N PHE A 196 -2.63 17.03 -4.06
CA PHE A 196 -2.82 18.46 -3.92
C PHE A 196 -1.44 19.11 -3.98
N ILE A 197 -1.11 19.70 -5.12
CA ILE A 197 0.04 20.58 -5.26
C ILE A 197 -0.44 21.93 -4.71
N PRO A 198 -0.06 22.33 -3.49
CA PRO A 198 -0.45 23.65 -3.03
C PRO A 198 0.18 24.69 -3.98
N GLU A 199 -0.64 25.58 -4.54
CA GLU A 199 -0.15 26.73 -5.33
C GLU A 199 0.71 27.67 -4.48
N ALA A 200 0.60 27.55 -3.15
CA ALA A 200 1.49 28.19 -2.18
C ALA A 200 2.61 27.21 -1.78
N PRO A 201 3.84 27.70 -1.56
CA PRO A 201 4.95 26.83 -1.17
C PRO A 201 4.61 26.08 0.12
N ALA A 202 4.72 24.74 0.06
CA ALA A 202 4.60 23.91 1.24
C ALA A 202 5.64 24.38 2.28
N LEU A 203 5.16 24.72 3.48
CA LEU A 203 6.03 24.95 4.63
C LEU A 203 6.72 23.61 4.95
N LEU A 204 7.98 23.46 4.54
CA LEU A 204 8.80 22.39 5.08
C LEU A 204 9.20 22.80 6.50
N PHE A 205 9.30 21.79 7.36
CA PHE A 205 9.69 21.92 8.76
C PHE A 205 10.85 22.93 8.90
N GLY A 206 10.64 23.92 9.76
CA GLY A 206 11.61 24.94 10.10
C GLY A 206 12.21 24.69 11.48
N ASP A 207 13.43 25.14 11.69
CA ASP A 207 14.05 25.13 13.02
C ASP A 207 13.34 26.15 13.92
N VAL A 208 12.79 25.68 15.04
CA VAL A 208 12.32 26.57 16.11
C VAL A 208 13.50 26.86 17.01
N VAL A 209 14.20 27.97 16.75
CA VAL A 209 15.30 28.42 17.61
C VAL A 209 14.72 29.37 18.67
N ALA A 210 14.62 28.88 19.91
CA ALA A 210 14.24 29.70 21.04
C ALA A 210 15.44 30.54 21.53
N THR A 211 15.69 31.69 20.89
CA THR A 211 16.63 32.68 21.43
C THR A 211 15.86 33.71 22.27
N GLY A 212 15.93 33.60 23.60
CA GLY A 212 15.26 34.52 24.51
C GLY A 212 16.20 35.08 25.57
N GLY A 213 16.68 36.32 25.38
CA GLY A 213 17.19 37.15 26.47
C GLY A 213 16.03 37.95 27.07
N LYS A 214 15.67 37.66 28.33
CA LYS A 214 14.76 38.40 29.24
C LYS A 214 13.56 39.17 28.62
N GLY A 215 12.89 38.61 27.61
CA GLY A 215 11.73 39.26 26.99
C GLY A 215 11.07 38.48 25.85
N ARG A 216 10.40 37.37 26.19
CA ARG A 216 9.22 36.73 25.56
C ARG A 216 9.00 36.88 24.04
N TRP A 217 9.93 36.43 23.19
CA TRP A 217 9.58 36.11 21.79
C TRP A 217 10.24 34.82 21.33
N ILE A 218 9.54 34.05 20.49
CA ILE A 218 10.07 32.88 19.79
C ILE A 218 10.17 33.27 18.32
N ARG A 219 11.36 33.13 17.72
CA ARG A 219 11.53 33.26 16.28
C ARG A 219 11.48 31.86 15.66
N ALA A 220 10.39 31.56 14.96
CA ALA A 220 10.32 30.40 14.08
C ALA A 220 10.77 30.80 12.67
N THR A 221 11.69 30.04 12.07
CA THR A 221 12.13 30.28 10.68
C THR A 221 11.80 29.05 9.86
N PHE A 222 10.99 29.22 8.81
CA PHE A 222 10.61 28.13 7.90
C PHE A 222 11.40 28.23 6.59
N ARG A 223 11.81 27.09 6.04
CA ARG A 223 12.21 27.03 4.63
C ARG A 223 11.02 26.60 3.80
N LEU A 224 10.79 27.33 2.72
CA LEU A 224 9.82 26.94 1.70
C LEU A 224 10.40 25.79 0.89
N ALA A 225 9.66 24.68 0.72
CA ALA A 225 9.96 23.76 -0.37
C ALA A 225 9.87 24.56 -1.67
N ARG A 226 10.94 24.60 -2.47
CA ARG A 226 10.72 24.77 -3.90
C ARG A 226 10.15 23.45 -4.39
N GLY A 227 9.00 23.50 -5.03
CA GLY A 227 8.42 22.34 -5.70
C GLY A 227 9.43 21.77 -6.70
N ALA A 228 9.41 20.44 -6.82
CA ALA A 228 10.22 19.60 -7.70
C ALA A 228 11.67 19.35 -7.25
N ASP A 229 11.86 18.25 -6.49
CA ASP A 229 13.08 17.42 -6.56
C ASP A 229 12.81 15.94 -6.17
N SER A 230 11.55 15.51 -6.18
CA SER A 230 11.21 14.09 -6.09
C SER A 230 10.53 13.67 -7.39
N PRO A 231 10.92 12.55 -8.02
CA PRO A 231 10.29 12.05 -9.23
C PRO A 231 8.91 11.48 -8.86
N VAL A 232 7.93 12.37 -8.67
CA VAL A 232 6.52 12.03 -8.51
C VAL A 232 5.86 12.38 -9.84
N GLU A 233 5.52 11.36 -10.62
CA GLU A 233 4.68 11.55 -11.80
C GLU A 233 3.21 11.58 -11.35
N SER A 234 2.54 12.71 -11.59
CA SER A 234 1.09 12.81 -11.52
C SER A 234 0.46 12.20 -12.79
N LEU A 235 -0.64 11.46 -12.61
CA LEU A 235 -1.51 10.97 -13.68
C LEU A 235 -2.87 11.67 -13.61
#